data_AF-A0ABD2WTB9-F1
#
_entry.id   AF-A0ABD2WTB9-F1
#
_cell.length_a   1.000
_cell.length_b   1.000
_cell.length_c   1.000
_cell.angle_alpha   90.00
_cell.angle_beta   90.00
_cell.angle_gamma   90.00
#
_symmetry.space_group_name_H-M   'P 1'
#
loop_
_entity.id
_entity.type
_entity.pdbx_description
1 polymer ?
#
loop_
_entity_poly.entity_id
_entity_poly.type
_entity_poly.pdbx_seq_one_letter_code
_entity_poly.pdbx_strand_id
1 'polypeptide(L)'
;MPGAGAPNKSASFFHLGPNQWNLFFSADAEFSALLTKIIEEAWGKRSLIVAGDFKARSTGWGFRETRQCATALHDAFATLEAVLLNTGDTPTFDGSLDYSVIDLTFASDTLAP
;
A
#
# COMPACT_ATOMS: atom_id res chain seq x y z
N MET A 1 39.60 -8.87 -5.11
CA MET A 1 38.63 -7.97 -4.47
C MET A 1 37.30 -8.10 -5.21
N PRO A 2 36.26 -8.76 -4.68
CA PRO A 2 34.97 -8.75 -5.33
C PRO A 2 34.31 -7.38 -5.08
N GLY A 3 33.90 -6.71 -6.16
CA GLY A 3 33.22 -5.42 -6.10
C GLY A 3 31.88 -5.55 -5.40
N ALA A 4 31.56 -4.58 -4.55
CA ALA A 4 30.26 -4.46 -3.91
C ALA A 4 29.18 -4.30 -5.01
N GLY A 5 28.36 -5.33 -5.18
CA GLY A 5 27.18 -5.26 -6.03
C GLY A 5 26.28 -4.12 -5.56
N ALA A 6 25.85 -3.27 -6.49
CA ALA A 6 24.89 -2.22 -6.21
C ALA A 6 23.65 -2.81 -5.50
N PRO A 7 23.07 -2.12 -4.51
CA PRO A 7 21.86 -2.61 -3.86
C PRO A 7 20.78 -2.81 -4.91
N ASN A 8 20.22 -4.01 -4.95
CA ASN A 8 19.03 -4.35 -5.72
C ASN A 8 17.90 -3.40 -5.29
N LYS A 9 17.69 -2.32 -6.06
CA LYS A 9 16.52 -1.46 -5.95
C LYS A 9 15.41 -2.16 -6.74
N SER A 10 14.57 -2.92 -6.06
CA SER A 10 13.36 -3.48 -6.67
C SER A 10 12.17 -2.59 -6.32
N ALA A 11 11.58 -1.94 -7.32
CA ALA A 11 10.26 -1.33 -7.20
C ALA A 11 9.24 -2.27 -7.83
N SER A 12 8.26 -2.73 -7.05
CA SER A 12 7.11 -3.49 -7.57
C SER A 12 5.90 -2.55 -7.58
N PHE A 13 5.33 -2.33 -8.77
CA PHE A 13 4.09 -1.55 -8.95
C PHE A 13 2.92 -2.51 -9.13
N PHE A 14 1.91 -2.39 -8.28
CA PHE A 14 0.68 -3.17 -8.39
C PHE A 14 -0.46 -2.24 -8.83
N HIS A 15 -0.96 -2.42 -10.05
CA HIS A 15 -2.12 -1.71 -10.57
C HIS A 15 -3.32 -2.65 -10.61
N LEU A 16 -4.36 -2.36 -9.83
CA LEU A 16 -5.62 -3.09 -9.86
C LEU A 16 -6.51 -2.50 -10.98
N GLY A 17 -6.84 -3.33 -11.97
CA GLY A 17 -7.53 -2.90 -13.19
C GLY A 17 -9.00 -2.46 -13.00
N PRO A 18 -9.60 -1.85 -14.03
CA PRO A 18 -10.84 -1.05 -13.95
C PRO A 18 -12.16 -1.82 -13.71
N ASN A 19 -12.14 -3.15 -13.51
CA ASN A 19 -13.37 -3.96 -13.48
C ASN A 19 -13.88 -4.30 -12.06
N GLN A 20 -13.41 -3.61 -11.02
CA GLN A 20 -13.72 -3.94 -9.61
C GLN A 20 -14.73 -2.98 -8.94
N TRP A 21 -15.66 -2.40 -9.70
CA TRP A 21 -16.66 -1.45 -9.18
C TRP A 21 -17.69 -2.07 -8.19
N ASN A 22 -17.71 -3.39 -7.99
CA ASN A 22 -18.59 -4.07 -7.04
C ASN A 22 -18.04 -4.16 -5.60
N LEU A 23 -16.85 -3.60 -5.32
CA LEU A 23 -16.16 -3.76 -4.03
C LEU A 23 -16.60 -2.82 -2.91
N PHE A 24 -17.72 -2.11 -3.04
CA PHE A 24 -18.25 -1.36 -1.90
C PHE A 24 -18.80 -2.26 -0.78
N PHE A 25 -19.03 -3.56 -1.04
CA PHE A 25 -19.66 -4.46 -0.06
C PHE A 25 -19.12 -5.91 0.04
N SER A 26 -18.06 -6.32 -0.66
CA SER A 26 -17.44 -7.65 -0.42
C SER A 26 -16.11 -7.78 -1.16
N ALA A 27 -15.00 -8.01 -0.44
CA ALA A 27 -13.90 -8.91 -0.85
C ALA A 27 -12.76 -8.95 0.19
N ASP A 28 -12.99 -9.57 1.35
CA ASP A 28 -11.89 -9.84 2.29
C ASP A 28 -10.83 -10.77 1.67
N ALA A 29 -11.25 -11.74 0.85
CA ALA A 29 -10.37 -12.78 0.32
C ALA A 29 -9.41 -12.27 -0.77
N GLU A 30 -9.89 -11.50 -1.76
CA GLU A 30 -9.02 -10.97 -2.83
C GLU A 30 -8.02 -9.96 -2.29
N PHE A 31 -8.47 -9.07 -1.40
CA PHE A 31 -7.59 -8.10 -0.76
C PHE A 31 -6.55 -8.80 0.13
N SER A 32 -6.95 -9.79 0.92
CA SER A 32 -6.01 -10.59 1.70
C SER A 32 -4.99 -11.32 0.83
N ALA A 33 -5.44 -11.92 -0.28
CA ALA A 33 -4.54 -12.59 -1.22
C ALA A 33 -3.54 -11.62 -1.88
N LEU A 34 -3.97 -10.39 -2.20
CA LEU A 34 -3.07 -9.32 -2.64
C LEU A 34 -2.02 -9.00 -1.57
N LEU A 35 -2.43 -8.81 -0.31
CA LEU A 35 -1.50 -8.51 0.78
C LEU A 35 -0.49 -9.65 0.99
N THR A 36 -0.96 -10.90 1.00
CA THR A 36 -0.08 -12.08 1.09
C THR A 36 0.96 -12.08 -0.02
N LYS A 37 0.53 -11.85 -1.27
CA LYS A 37 1.45 -11.80 -2.42
C LYS A 37 2.47 -10.66 -2.29
N ILE A 38 2.04 -9.48 -1.84
CA ILE A 38 2.96 -8.35 -1.62
C ILE A 38 3.99 -8.73 -0.55
N ILE A 39 3.58 -9.32 0.56
CA ILE A 39 4.50 -9.75 1.63
C ILE A 39 5.49 -10.79 1.10
N GLU A 40 5.01 -11.83 0.43
CA GLU A 40 5.86 -12.89 -0.12
C GLU A 40 6.89 -12.34 -1.12
N GLU A 41 6.48 -11.46 -2.02
CA GLU A 41 7.39 -10.84 -2.98
C GLU A 41 8.34 -9.84 -2.31
N ALA A 42 7.92 -9.16 -1.24
CA ALA A 42 8.69 -8.14 -0.57
C ALA A 42 9.64 -8.69 0.52
N TRP A 43 9.39 -9.91 0.99
CA TRP A 43 10.09 -10.49 2.13
C TRP A 43 11.60 -10.50 1.96
N GLY A 44 12.32 -10.01 2.98
CA GLY A 44 13.78 -9.96 3.00
C GLY A 44 14.40 -8.86 2.12
N LYS A 45 13.61 -8.04 1.42
CA LYS A 45 14.14 -6.89 0.67
C LYS A 45 14.43 -5.73 1.62
N ARG A 46 15.69 -5.31 1.66
CA ARG A 46 16.15 -4.19 2.51
C ARG A 46 15.70 -2.81 2.01
N SER A 47 15.48 -2.67 0.71
CA SER A 47 15.14 -1.40 0.06
C SER A 47 13.84 -1.61 -0.70
N LEU A 48 12.73 -1.15 -0.12
CA LEU A 48 11.38 -1.45 -0.57
C LEU A 48 10.57 -0.16 -0.70
N ILE A 49 9.91 0.02 -1.84
CA ILE A 49 8.80 0.96 -2.01
C ILE A 49 7.61 0.17 -2.55
N VAL A 50 6.46 0.31 -1.90
CA VAL A 50 5.19 -0.25 -2.37
C VAL A 50 4.23 0.91 -2.56
N ALA A 51 3.70 1.06 -3.77
CA ALA A 51 2.74 2.11 -4.10
C ALA A 51 1.62 1.57 -4.97
N GLY A 52 0.39 2.03 -4.72
CA GLY A 52 -0.78 1.65 -5.52
C GLY A 52 -2.09 2.17 -4.93
N ASP A 53 -3.18 1.93 -5.69
CA ASP A 53 -4.55 2.15 -5.24
C ASP A 53 -5.01 0.95 -4.42
N PHE A 54 -5.08 1.11 -3.10
CA PHE A 54 -5.49 0.06 -2.18
C PHE A 54 -6.99 0.10 -1.86
N LYS A 55 -7.68 1.18 -2.21
CA LYS A 55 -9.10 1.42 -1.84
C LYS A 55 -9.40 1.23 -0.34
N ALA A 56 -8.39 1.33 0.51
CA ALA A 56 -8.50 1.13 1.95
C ALA A 56 -8.74 2.47 2.66
N ARG A 57 -9.71 2.51 3.58
CA ARG A 57 -10.09 3.73 4.30
C ARG A 57 -9.50 3.73 5.70
N SER A 58 -8.65 4.71 6.00
CA SER A 58 -8.05 4.93 7.32
C SER A 58 -8.10 6.40 7.70
N THR A 59 -8.33 6.67 8.98
CA THR A 59 -8.08 8.01 9.54
C THR A 59 -6.62 8.43 9.44
N GLY A 60 -5.69 7.48 9.36
CA GLY A 60 -4.25 7.72 9.21
C GLY A 60 -3.84 8.40 7.90
N TRP A 61 -4.70 8.38 6.88
CA TRP A 61 -4.46 9.03 5.59
C TRP A 61 -5.66 9.83 5.08
N GLY A 62 -6.50 10.36 5.98
CA GLY A 62 -7.48 11.39 5.61
C GLY A 62 -8.94 10.95 5.46
N PHE A 63 -9.32 9.74 5.90
CA PHE A 63 -10.74 9.39 6.05
C PHE A 63 -11.28 9.72 7.45
N ARG A 64 -12.61 9.76 7.58
CA ARG A 64 -13.30 9.95 8.88
C ARG A 64 -13.34 8.70 9.74
N GLU A 65 -13.19 7.53 9.13
CA GLU A 65 -13.25 6.22 9.79
C GLU A 65 -12.15 5.31 9.26
N THR A 66 -11.70 4.37 10.11
CA THR A 66 -10.80 3.29 9.71
C THR A 66 -11.60 2.01 9.54
N ARG A 67 -11.48 1.39 8.36
CA ARG A 67 -12.12 0.11 8.04
C ARG A 67 -11.15 -1.05 8.23
N GLN A 68 -11.70 -2.25 8.37
CA GLN A 68 -10.93 -3.49 8.57
C GLN A 68 -9.87 -3.73 7.48
N CYS A 69 -10.16 -3.39 6.22
CA CYS A 69 -9.19 -3.49 5.13
C CYS A 69 -7.96 -2.59 5.36
N ALA A 70 -8.14 -1.38 5.93
CA ALA A 70 -7.01 -0.52 6.27
C ALA A 70 -6.21 -1.07 7.45
N THR A 71 -6.86 -1.69 8.44
CA THR A 71 -6.15 -2.39 9.53
C THR A 71 -5.29 -3.52 8.98
N ALA A 72 -5.85 -4.38 8.12
CA ALA A 72 -5.09 -5.46 7.48
C ALA A 72 -3.92 -4.93 6.63
N LEU A 73 -4.13 -3.81 5.92
CA LEU A 73 -3.08 -3.14 5.16
C LEU A 73 -1.94 -2.65 6.08
N HIS A 74 -2.28 -2.02 7.20
CA HIS A 74 -1.30 -1.58 8.19
C HIS A 74 -0.51 -2.77 8.77
N ASP A 75 -1.18 -3.85 9.16
CA ASP A 75 -0.53 -5.04 9.73
C ASP A 75 0.43 -5.70 8.72
N ALA A 76 0.02 -5.76 7.45
CA ALA A 76 0.84 -6.28 6.37
C ALA A 76 2.12 -5.45 6.15
N PHE A 77 2.01 -4.12 6.10
CA PHE A 77 3.18 -3.27 5.89
C PHE A 77 4.05 -3.11 7.14
N ALA A 78 3.48 -3.21 8.34
CA ALA A 78 4.25 -3.31 9.57
C ALA A 78 5.14 -4.58 9.58
N THR A 79 4.64 -5.70 9.06
CA THR A 79 5.42 -6.94 8.88
C THR A 79 6.62 -6.75 7.94
N LEU A 80 6.55 -5.79 7.02
CA LEU A 80 7.62 -5.43 6.09
C LEU A 80 8.49 -4.26 6.58
N GLU A 81 8.29 -3.81 7.82
CA GLU A 81 8.95 -2.62 8.38
C GLU A 81 8.81 -1.38 7.47
N ALA A 82 7.67 -1.28 6.77
CA ALA A 82 7.39 -0.22 5.82
C ALA A 82 6.45 0.82 6.44
N VAL A 83 6.83 2.09 6.32
CA VAL A 83 6.07 3.23 6.86
C VAL A 83 5.32 3.95 5.76
N LEU A 84 4.14 4.49 6.10
CA LEU A 84 3.35 5.30 5.19
C LEU A 84 4.07 6.64 4.92
N LEU A 85 4.21 6.98 3.63
CA LEU A 85 4.82 8.25 3.20
C LEU A 85 3.78 9.33 2.87
N ASN A 86 2.51 8.96 2.68
CA ASN A 86 1.46 9.95 2.46
C ASN A 86 1.35 10.90 3.65
N THR A 87 1.26 12.20 3.36
CA THR A 87 1.04 13.26 4.34
C THR A 87 -0.07 14.18 3.85
N GLY A 88 -0.79 14.79 4.79
CA GLY A 88 -1.94 15.64 4.48
C GLY A 88 -3.17 14.84 4.09
N ASP A 89 -4.18 15.55 3.59
CA ASP A 89 -5.52 15.04 3.31
C ASP A 89 -6.01 15.41 1.90
N THR A 90 -5.09 15.85 1.04
CA THR A 90 -5.43 16.14 -0.35
C THR A 90 -5.87 14.86 -1.06
N PRO A 91 -7.08 14.80 -1.63
CA PRO A 91 -7.62 13.60 -2.26
C PRO A 91 -6.72 13.13 -3.41
N THR A 92 -6.47 11.82 -3.49
CA THR A 92 -5.73 11.21 -4.59
C THR A 92 -6.67 10.77 -5.72
N PHE A 93 -7.96 10.61 -5.40
CA PHE A 93 -9.02 10.32 -6.34
C PHE A 93 -10.18 11.31 -6.13
N ASP A 94 -10.54 12.01 -7.20
CA ASP A 94 -11.71 12.89 -7.28
C ASP A 94 -12.82 12.17 -8.08
N GLY A 95 -13.69 11.49 -7.35
CA GLY A 95 -14.85 10.79 -7.89
C GLY A 95 -16.15 11.51 -7.58
N SER A 96 -17.17 11.27 -8.40
CA SER A 96 -18.50 11.91 -8.28
C SER A 96 -19.27 11.65 -6.97
N LEU A 97 -18.78 10.77 -6.10
CA LEU A 97 -19.48 10.31 -4.89
C LEU A 97 -18.68 10.42 -3.59
N ASP A 98 -17.40 10.78 -3.62
CA ASP A 98 -16.63 11.19 -2.44
C ASP A 98 -15.17 11.49 -2.84
N TYR A 99 -14.57 12.43 -2.11
CA TYR A 99 -13.12 12.65 -2.12
C TYR A 99 -12.43 11.54 -1.34
N SER A 100 -11.39 10.93 -1.91
CA SER A 100 -10.75 9.78 -1.26
C SER A 100 -9.23 9.77 -1.44
N VAL A 101 -8.53 9.38 -0.38
CA VAL A 101 -7.07 9.14 -0.36
C VAL A 101 -6.85 7.63 -0.41
N ILE A 102 -6.86 7.07 -1.62
CA ILE A 102 -6.81 5.62 -1.85
C ILE A 102 -5.49 5.16 -2.45
N ASP A 103 -4.75 6.08 -3.06
CA ASP A 103 -3.39 5.86 -3.54
C ASP A 103 -2.41 6.05 -2.38
N LEU A 104 -1.81 4.96 -1.93
CA LEU A 104 -0.91 4.97 -0.79
C LEU A 104 0.48 4.56 -1.23
N THR A 105 1.48 5.16 -0.59
CA THR A 105 2.90 4.85 -0.79
C THR A 105 3.50 4.48 0.57
N PHE A 106 4.14 3.32 0.63
CA PHE A 106 4.88 2.83 1.76
C PHE A 106 6.35 2.62 1.37
N ALA A 107 7.26 2.87 2.30
CA ALA A 107 8.68 2.61 2.10
C ALA A 107 9.34 2.00 3.34
N SER A 108 10.33 1.13 3.12
CA SER A 108 11.20 0.64 4.19
C SER A 108 11.92 1.78 4.90
N ASP A 109 12.26 1.60 6.17
CA ASP A 109 13.04 2.54 6.99
C ASP A 109 14.32 3.08 6.31
N THR A 110 15.00 2.27 5.49
CA THR A 110 16.22 2.67 4.77
C THR A 110 15.98 3.68 3.64
N LEU A 111 14.72 3.86 3.23
CA LEU A 111 14.30 4.75 2.15
C LEU A 111 13.35 5.85 2.61
N ALA A 112 12.66 5.66 3.73
CA ALA A 112 11.83 6.69 4.33
C ALA A 112 12.72 7.86 4.84
N PRO A 113 12.25 9.11 4.72
CA PRO A 113 12.98 10.30 5.12
C PRO A 113 13.14 10.45 6.66
#